data_AF-A0A257E7T6-F1
#
_entry.id   AF-A0A257E7T6-F1
#
_cell.length_a   1.000
_cell.length_b   1.000
_cell.length_c   1.000
_cell.angle_alpha   90.00
_cell.angle_beta   90.00
_cell.angle_gamma   90.00
#
_symmetry.space_group_name_H-M   'P 1'
#
loop_
_entity.id
_entity.type
_entity.pdbx_description
1 polymer ?
#
loop_
_entity_poly.entity_id
_entity_poly.type
_entity_poly.pdbx_seq_one_letter_code
_entity_poly.pdbx_strand_id
1 'polypeptide(L)'
;MHLHITKTSISFAGIIQSKIVTTVLGLVAEIERDFISLRTKEALPKRKSEGMKLGRPVGGAKNLKLDKHADKIDGYLVKGINKVAIAKLLDVSPNTLYEWLKVRRPGSTAAP
;
A
#
# COMPACT_ATOMS: atom_id res chain seq x y z
N MET A 1 26.98 -9.42 -21.31
CA MET A 1 25.68 -10.04 -21.67
C MET A 1 25.34 -9.58 -23.08
N HIS A 2 25.22 -10.50 -24.04
CA HIS A 2 24.85 -10.19 -25.43
C HIS A 2 23.41 -10.65 -25.67
N LEU A 3 22.53 -9.69 -25.96
CA LEU A 3 21.12 -9.97 -26.22
C LEU A 3 20.94 -10.21 -27.73
N HIS A 4 20.30 -11.33 -28.08
CA HIS A 4 19.96 -11.68 -29.45
C HIS A 4 18.46 -11.92 -29.56
N ILE A 5 17.79 -11.19 -30.42
CA ILE A 5 16.38 -11.40 -30.74
C ILE A 5 16.33 -12.25 -32.02
N THR A 6 16.06 -13.55 -31.87
CA THR A 6 16.13 -14.54 -32.97
C THR A 6 15.05 -14.37 -34.02
N LYS A 7 13.89 -13.80 -33.66
CA LYS A 7 12.76 -13.60 -34.57
C LYS A 7 12.95 -12.42 -35.53
N THR A 8 13.65 -11.37 -35.10
CA THR A 8 13.93 -10.17 -35.90
C THR A 8 15.41 -10.05 -36.26
N SER A 9 16.22 -11.06 -35.92
CA SER A 9 17.67 -11.11 -36.14
C SER A 9 18.44 -9.90 -35.61
N ILE A 10 17.99 -9.30 -34.50
CA ILE A 10 18.64 -8.14 -33.87
C ILE A 10 19.69 -8.64 -32.87
N SER A 11 20.93 -8.19 -33.04
CA SER A 11 22.05 -8.49 -32.13
C SER A 11 22.52 -7.21 -31.43
N PHE A 12 22.49 -7.22 -30.10
CA PHE A 12 22.98 -6.11 -29.27
C PHE A 12 24.46 -6.33 -28.93
N ALA A 13 25.31 -6.21 -29.95
CA ALA A 13 26.76 -6.45 -29.87
C ALA A 13 27.61 -5.15 -29.88
N GLY A 14 27.04 -4.01 -29.44
CA GLY A 14 27.80 -2.77 -29.23
C GLY A 14 28.09 -1.93 -30.49
N ILE A 15 27.64 -2.38 -31.65
CA ILE A 15 27.69 -1.63 -32.92
C ILE A 15 26.75 -0.42 -32.84
N ILE A 16 27.06 0.66 -33.56
CA ILE A 16 26.27 1.92 -33.58
C ILE A 16 24.77 1.65 -33.79
N GLN A 17 24.41 0.72 -34.67
CA GLN A 17 23.02 0.31 -34.91
C GLN A 17 22.32 -0.20 -33.64
N SER A 18 23.01 -1.06 -32.86
CA SER A 18 22.47 -1.56 -31.59
C SER A 18 22.32 -0.46 -30.53
N LYS A 19 23.16 0.59 -30.57
CA LYS A 19 23.01 1.76 -29.68
C LYS A 19 21.76 2.56 -30.05
N ILE A 20 21.56 2.84 -31.34
CA ILE A 20 20.37 3.58 -31.82
C ILE A 20 19.09 2.83 -31.45
N VAL A 21 19.03 1.53 -31.74
CA VAL A 21 17.85 0.70 -31.44
C VAL A 21 17.56 0.67 -29.94
N THR A 22 18.59 0.51 -29.09
CA THR A 22 18.41 0.54 -27.63
C THR A 22 17.87 1.90 -27.17
N THR A 23 18.40 3.01 -27.69
CA THR A 23 17.94 4.35 -27.33
C THR A 23 16.48 4.58 -27.73
N VAL A 24 16.10 4.20 -28.96
CA VAL A 24 14.72 4.34 -29.44
C VAL A 24 13.78 3.47 -28.61
N LEU A 25 14.15 2.22 -28.32
CA LEU A 25 13.33 1.34 -27.47
C LEU A 25 13.19 1.87 -26.05
N GLY A 26 14.23 2.47 -25.49
CA GLY A 26 14.17 3.16 -24.19
C GLY A 26 13.21 4.33 -24.21
N LEU A 27 13.29 5.19 -25.23
CA LEU A 27 12.38 6.32 -25.41
C LEU A 27 10.92 5.88 -25.60
N VAL A 28 10.70 4.84 -26.41
CA VAL A 28 9.36 4.26 -26.60
C VAL A 28 8.81 3.72 -25.28
N ALA A 29 9.62 3.01 -24.49
CA ALA A 29 9.21 2.49 -23.19
C ALA A 29 8.83 3.61 -22.20
N GLU A 30 9.54 4.74 -22.24
CA GLU A 30 9.19 5.93 -21.44
C GLU A 30 7.83 6.52 -21.85
N ILE A 31 7.61 6.70 -23.16
CA ILE A 31 6.34 7.22 -23.70
C ILE A 31 5.18 6.29 -23.34
N GLU A 32 5.35 4.97 -23.46
CA GLU A 32 4.30 4.01 -23.10
C GLU A 32 3.93 4.08 -21.62
N ARG A 33 4.93 4.21 -20.74
CA ARG A 33 4.71 4.39 -19.30
C ARG A 33 3.93 5.68 -19.02
N ASP A 34 4.23 6.76 -19.72
CA ASP A 34 3.51 8.03 -19.60
C ASP A 34 2.06 7.89 -20.10
N PHE A 35 1.81 7.19 -21.20
CA PHE A 35 0.47 6.92 -21.71
C PHE A 35 -0.37 6.08 -20.74
N ILE A 36 0.23 5.09 -20.07
CA ILE A 36 -0.44 4.32 -19.01
C ILE A 36 -0.84 5.26 -17.87
N SER A 37 0.08 6.11 -17.43
CA SER A 37 -0.16 7.09 -16.36
C SER A 37 -1.30 8.04 -16.71
N LEU A 38 -1.25 8.65 -17.90
CA LEU A 38 -2.26 9.56 -18.44
C LEU A 38 -3.65 8.90 -18.44
N ARG A 39 -3.75 7.67 -18.95
CA ARG A 39 -5.03 6.92 -18.98
C ARG A 39 -5.65 6.79 -17.59
N THR A 40 -4.87 6.45 -16.57
CA THR A 40 -5.37 6.39 -15.18
C THR A 40 -5.76 7.76 -14.66
N LYS A 41 -4.93 8.78 -14.90
CA LYS A 41 -5.17 10.17 -14.45
C LYS A 41 -6.44 10.77 -15.05
N GLU A 42 -6.78 10.44 -16.28
CA GLU A 42 -8.02 10.89 -16.95
C GLU A 42 -9.25 10.11 -16.49
N ALA A 43 -9.09 8.80 -16.26
CA ALA A 43 -10.21 7.95 -15.82
C ALA A 43 -10.67 8.24 -14.38
N LEU A 44 -9.77 8.68 -13.48
CA LEU A 44 -10.10 8.96 -12.07
C LEU A 44 -11.08 10.13 -11.92
N PRO A 45 -10.87 11.33 -12.51
CA PRO A 45 -11.83 12.44 -12.49
C PRO A 45 -13.18 12.04 -13.06
N LYS A 46 -13.21 11.30 -14.18
CA LYS A 46 -14.46 10.82 -14.78
C LYS A 46 -15.24 9.95 -13.79
N ARG A 47 -14.60 8.92 -13.22
CA ARG A 47 -15.22 8.08 -12.17
C ARG A 47 -15.68 8.88 -10.96
N LYS A 48 -14.89 9.87 -10.54
CA LYS A 48 -15.27 10.77 -9.45
C LYS A 48 -16.51 11.59 -9.79
N SER A 49 -16.62 12.10 -11.01
CA SER A 49 -17.80 12.85 -11.49
C SER A 49 -19.05 11.98 -11.63
N GLU A 50 -18.87 10.69 -11.95
CA GLU A 50 -19.93 9.66 -11.95
C GLU A 50 -20.37 9.26 -10.53
N GLY A 51 -19.84 9.91 -9.49
CA GLY A 51 -20.20 9.66 -8.09
C GLY A 51 -19.49 8.48 -7.46
N MET A 52 -18.52 7.86 -8.15
CA MET A 52 -17.71 6.79 -7.57
C MET A 52 -16.80 7.36 -6.47
N LYS A 53 -16.91 6.80 -5.26
CA LYS A 53 -15.97 7.12 -4.17
C LYS A 53 -14.61 6.52 -4.48
N LEU A 54 -13.59 7.36 -4.60
CA LEU A 54 -12.20 6.96 -4.79
C LEU A 54 -11.45 6.98 -3.46
N GLY A 55 -10.45 6.10 -3.33
CA GLY A 55 -9.59 6.04 -2.15
C GLY A 55 -10.25 5.37 -0.95
N ARG A 56 -9.75 5.69 0.26
CA ARG A 56 -10.23 5.09 1.50
C ARG A 56 -11.67 5.56 1.79
N PRO A 57 -12.59 4.65 2.18
CA PRO A 57 -13.94 5.04 2.58
C PRO A 57 -13.94 6.12 3.64
N VAL A 58 -14.90 7.05 3.52
CA VAL A 58 -15.08 8.15 4.48
C VAL A 58 -15.65 7.62 5.79
N GLY A 59 -15.05 8.04 6.91
CA GLY A 59 -15.48 7.69 8.26
C GLY A 59 -14.68 6.54 8.90
N GLY A 60 -14.88 6.37 10.20
CA GLY A 60 -14.33 5.23 10.94
C GLY A 60 -15.01 3.92 10.52
N ALA A 61 -14.25 2.82 10.53
CA ALA A 61 -14.85 1.51 10.32
C ALA A 61 -15.81 1.19 11.49
N LYS A 62 -17.00 0.66 11.20
CA LYS A 62 -17.96 0.21 12.23
C LYS A 62 -17.31 -0.84 13.16
N ASN A 63 -16.58 -1.76 12.54
CA ASN A 63 -15.81 -2.80 13.22
C ASN A 63 -14.31 -2.53 13.00
N LEU A 64 -13.58 -2.43 14.10
CA LEU A 64 -12.13 -2.28 14.13
C LEU A 64 -11.47 -3.66 14.16
N LYS A 65 -10.22 -3.74 13.67
CA LYS A 65 -9.44 -5.00 13.60
C LYS A 65 -9.41 -5.75 14.94
N LEU A 66 -9.25 -5.01 16.04
CA LEU A 66 -9.10 -5.55 17.38
C LEU A 66 -10.42 -5.84 18.11
N ASP A 67 -11.59 -5.51 17.52
CA ASP A 67 -12.88 -5.80 18.15
C ASP A 67 -13.05 -7.31 18.41
N LYS A 68 -12.48 -8.17 17.55
CA LYS A 68 -12.48 -9.64 17.73
C LYS A 68 -11.61 -10.14 18.89
N HIS A 69 -10.75 -9.28 19.42
CA HIS A 69 -9.81 -9.59 20.50
C HIS A 69 -10.12 -8.80 21.78
N ALA A 70 -11.28 -8.15 21.86
CA ALA A 70 -11.66 -7.30 22.98
C ALA A 70 -11.53 -8.03 24.33
N ASP A 71 -12.11 -9.24 24.44
CA ASP A 71 -12.08 -10.03 25.67
C ASP A 71 -10.64 -10.40 26.10
N LYS A 72 -9.77 -10.70 25.11
CA LYS A 72 -8.36 -10.99 25.37
C LYS A 72 -7.62 -9.74 25.87
N ILE A 73 -7.87 -8.59 25.23
CA ILE A 73 -7.28 -7.31 25.60
C ILE A 73 -7.71 -6.95 27.02
N ASP A 74 -9.00 -7.06 27.34
CA ASP A 74 -9.52 -6.79 28.68
C ASP A 74 -8.86 -7.73 29.72
N GLY A 75 -8.73 -9.03 29.41
CA GLY A 75 -8.01 -9.98 30.25
C GLY A 75 -6.53 -9.64 30.47
N TYR A 76 -5.83 -9.12 29.45
CA TYR A 76 -4.45 -8.68 29.59
C TYR A 76 -4.32 -7.38 30.40
N LEU A 77 -5.26 -6.46 30.25
CA LEU A 77 -5.31 -5.22 31.02
C LEU A 77 -5.54 -5.49 32.51
N VAL A 78 -6.45 -6.40 32.86
CA VAL A 78 -6.69 -6.82 34.26
C VAL A 78 -5.44 -7.46 34.87
N LYS A 79 -4.67 -8.20 34.08
CA LYS A 79 -3.38 -8.78 34.49
C LYS A 79 -2.24 -7.75 34.60
N GLY A 80 -2.49 -6.47 34.31
CA GLY A 80 -1.49 -5.40 34.38
C GLY A 80 -0.41 -5.50 33.30
N ILE A 81 -0.66 -6.23 32.20
CA ILE A 81 0.33 -6.37 31.13
C ILE A 81 0.50 -5.02 30.42
N ASN A 82 1.75 -4.61 30.18
CA ASN A 82 2.05 -3.39 29.45
C ASN A 82 1.41 -3.41 28.04
N LYS A 83 0.74 -2.33 27.66
CA LYS A 83 0.10 -2.11 26.34
C LYS A 83 1.04 -2.44 25.17
N VAL A 84 2.33 -2.14 25.26
CA VAL A 84 3.32 -2.50 24.21
C VAL A 84 3.49 -4.01 24.09
N ALA A 85 3.52 -4.72 25.23
CA ALA A 85 3.58 -6.17 25.23
C ALA A 85 2.26 -6.79 24.73
N ILE A 86 1.10 -6.20 25.07
CA ILE A 86 -0.20 -6.61 24.52
C ILE A 86 -0.21 -6.47 22.99
N ALA A 87 0.30 -5.36 22.45
CA ALA A 87 0.38 -5.15 21.01
C ALA A 87 1.26 -6.21 20.32
N LYS A 88 2.39 -6.59 20.94
CA LYS A 88 3.24 -7.69 20.46
C LYS A 88 2.55 -9.04 20.53
N LEU A 89 1.84 -9.35 21.62
CA LEU A 89 1.08 -10.60 21.78
C LEU A 89 -0.05 -10.75 20.75
N LEU A 90 -0.62 -9.63 20.29
CA LEU A 90 -1.68 -9.59 19.29
C LEU A 90 -1.16 -9.34 17.87
N ASP A 91 0.15 -9.29 17.66
CA ASP A 91 0.81 -9.02 16.39
C ASP A 91 0.27 -7.76 15.67
N VAL A 92 0.19 -6.66 16.42
CA VAL A 92 -0.23 -5.35 15.90
C VAL A 92 0.74 -4.25 16.33
N SER A 93 0.75 -3.15 15.58
CA SER A 93 1.47 -1.96 16.02
C SER A 93 0.89 -1.43 17.34
N PRO A 94 1.71 -0.88 18.24
CA PRO A 94 1.22 -0.24 19.46
C PRO A 94 0.18 0.83 19.16
N ASN A 95 0.39 1.62 18.09
CA ASN A 95 -0.56 2.67 17.69
C ASN A 95 -1.95 2.12 17.36
N THR A 96 -2.03 0.95 16.71
CA THR A 96 -3.30 0.28 16.45
C THR A 96 -4.03 -0.09 17.75
N LEU A 97 -3.29 -0.54 18.77
CA LEU A 97 -3.87 -0.83 20.07
C LEU A 97 -4.32 0.45 20.80
N TYR A 98 -3.50 1.51 20.82
CA TYR A 98 -3.85 2.77 21.46
C TYR A 98 -5.08 3.44 20.82
N GLU A 99 -5.15 3.51 19.50
CA GLU A 99 -6.31 4.03 18.78
C GLU A 99 -7.57 3.20 19.08
N TRP A 100 -7.43 1.88 19.15
CA TRP A 100 -8.53 1.00 19.52
C TRP A 100 -9.00 1.23 20.97
N LEU A 101 -8.06 1.33 21.92
CA LEU A 101 -8.36 1.62 23.32
C LEU A 101 -9.03 2.99 23.48
N LYS A 102 -8.58 4.02 22.75
CA LYS A 102 -9.21 5.35 22.76
C LYS A 102 -10.68 5.29 22.33
N VAL A 103 -11.01 4.45 21.34
CA VAL A 103 -12.38 4.32 20.82
C VAL A 103 -13.25 3.38 21.68
N ARG A 104 -12.70 2.26 22.18
CA ARG A 104 -13.47 1.19 22.83
C ARG A 104 -13.34 1.16 24.36
N ARG A 105 -12.26 1.70 24.91
CA ARG A 105 -11.91 1.71 26.34
C ARG A 105 -11.28 3.05 26.74
N PRO A 106 -11.99 4.19 26.62
CA PRO A 106 -11.41 5.52 26.83
C PRO A 106 -10.87 5.74 28.26
N GLY A 107 -11.34 4.97 29.26
CA GLY A 107 -10.77 5.00 30.62
C GLY A 107 -9.43 4.26 30.77
N SER A 108 -9.05 3.41 29.83
CA SER A 108 -7.79 2.63 29.88
C SER A 108 -6.57 3.43 29.42
N THR A 109 -6.78 4.60 28.81
CA THR A 109 -5.71 5.47 28.30
C THR A 109 -5.12 6.41 29.35
N ALA A 110 -5.64 6.40 30.59
CA ALA A 110 -5.08 7.19 31.70
C ALA A 110 -3.95 6.42 32.42
N ALA A 111 -2.72 6.57 31.93
CA ALA A 111 -1.47 6.52 32.69
C ALA A 111 -0.29 6.80 31.72
N PRO A 112 0.74 7.56 32.17
CA PRO A 112 1.75 8.22 31.33
C PRO A 112 2.57 7.29 30.43
#